data_AF-A0A7K2E0H0-F1
#
_entry.id   AF-A0A7K2E0H0-F1
#
_cell.length_a   1.000
_cell.length_b   1.000
_cell.length_c   1.000
_cell.angle_alpha   90.00
_cell.angle_beta   90.00
_cell.angle_gamma   90.00
#
_symmetry.space_group_name_H-M   'P 1'
#
loop_
_entity.id
_entity.type
_entity.pdbx_description
1 polymer ?
#
loop_
_entity_poly.entity_id
_entity_poly.type
_entity_poly.pdbx_seq_one_letter_code
_entity_poly.pdbx_strand_id
1 'polypeptide(L)'
;MTTARRRIALLAAAAIAASVFAHAPAAGGQTAPTQSQDAGVHQPAIDALVDFEFFTGVDVFSGTGCADSDELCPNEDLPRWEMAVWLVRILDRADPPTTGSSQFADVDPSAWWSPHAERLAELGVIEGCETDPLSFCPDDPI
;
A
#
# COMPACT_ATOMS: atom_id res chain seq x y z
N MET A 1 -46.11 64.43 -43.27
CA MET A 1 -46.91 64.12 -42.06
C MET A 1 -47.65 62.80 -42.30
N THR A 2 -47.11 61.70 -41.78
CA THR A 2 -47.86 60.54 -41.23
C THR A 2 -46.82 59.53 -40.75
N THR A 3 -46.89 59.27 -39.46
CA THR A 3 -45.92 58.54 -38.65
C THR A 3 -46.24 57.04 -38.65
N ALA A 4 -45.19 56.26 -38.35
CA ALA A 4 -45.23 54.93 -37.74
C ALA A 4 -45.61 53.74 -38.64
N ARG A 5 -44.63 52.84 -38.78
CA ARG A 5 -44.77 51.43 -38.37
C ARG A 5 -43.39 50.83 -38.11
N ARG A 6 -43.02 50.80 -36.83
CA ARG A 6 -41.92 49.99 -36.28
C ARG A 6 -42.24 48.51 -36.54
N ARG A 7 -41.33 47.77 -37.14
CA ARG A 7 -41.23 46.32 -36.96
C ARG A 7 -39.85 46.02 -36.38
N ILE A 8 -39.90 45.78 -35.07
CA ILE A 8 -38.79 45.37 -34.23
C ILE A 8 -38.43 43.95 -34.65
N ALA A 9 -37.29 43.76 -35.31
CA ALA A 9 -36.67 42.46 -35.48
C ALA A 9 -35.63 42.31 -34.38
N LEU A 10 -35.93 41.42 -33.44
CA LEU A 10 -35.11 41.01 -32.31
C LEU A 10 -33.79 40.42 -32.83
N LEU A 11 -32.68 41.14 -32.66
CA LEU A 11 -31.36 40.49 -32.63
C LEU A 11 -31.12 40.09 -31.18
N ALA A 12 -31.30 38.80 -30.91
CA ALA A 12 -30.88 38.18 -29.67
C ALA A 12 -29.36 38.34 -29.54
N ALA A 13 -28.93 39.30 -28.72
CA ALA A 13 -27.56 39.32 -28.23
C ALA A 13 -27.41 38.11 -27.31
N ALA A 14 -26.72 37.08 -27.77
CA ALA A 14 -26.30 35.97 -26.94
C ALA A 14 -25.34 36.52 -25.88
N ALA A 15 -25.85 36.77 -24.68
CA ALA A 15 -25.02 36.99 -23.51
C ALA A 15 -24.34 35.66 -23.19
N ILE A 16 -23.08 35.53 -23.58
CA ILE A 16 -22.20 34.48 -23.06
C ILE A 16 -22.03 34.81 -21.59
N ALA A 17 -22.77 34.09 -20.73
CA ALA A 17 -22.56 34.12 -19.30
C ALA A 17 -21.14 33.62 -19.04
N ALA A 18 -20.22 34.55 -18.77
CA ALA A 18 -18.94 34.24 -18.18
C ALA A 18 -19.21 33.84 -16.72
N SER A 19 -19.53 32.56 -16.52
CA SER A 19 -19.53 31.97 -15.19
C SER A 19 -18.12 32.04 -14.66
N VAL A 20 -17.83 33.05 -13.83
CA VAL A 20 -16.67 33.03 -12.94
C VAL A 20 -16.99 31.98 -11.88
N PHE A 21 -16.78 30.71 -12.20
CA PHE A 21 -16.52 29.72 -11.17
C PHE A 21 -15.19 30.15 -10.57
N ALA A 22 -15.26 30.76 -9.38
CA ALA A 22 -14.14 30.78 -8.47
C ALA A 22 -13.73 29.31 -8.26
N HIS A 23 -12.76 28.85 -9.05
CA HIS A 23 -12.00 27.68 -8.70
C HIS A 23 -11.17 28.11 -7.51
N ALA A 24 -11.69 27.85 -6.31
CA ALA A 24 -10.83 27.62 -5.18
C ALA A 24 -9.77 26.61 -5.64
N PRO A 25 -8.48 26.80 -5.33
CA PRO A 25 -7.58 25.69 -5.47
C PRO A 25 -8.15 24.62 -4.54
N ALA A 26 -8.68 23.53 -5.12
CA ALA A 26 -8.59 22.27 -4.42
C ALA A 26 -7.11 22.20 -4.03
N ALA A 27 -6.85 22.20 -2.72
CA ALA A 27 -5.54 21.85 -2.21
C ALA A 27 -5.30 20.38 -2.62
N GLY A 28 -4.92 20.21 -3.89
CA GLY A 28 -4.21 19.06 -4.38
C GLY A 28 -2.83 19.16 -3.76
N GLY A 29 -2.69 18.47 -2.64
CA GLY A 29 -1.44 18.30 -1.92
C GLY A 29 -1.37 16.86 -1.43
N GLN A 30 -1.10 15.96 -2.37
CA GLN A 30 -0.50 14.63 -2.18
C GLN A 30 -1.12 13.76 -1.09
N THR A 31 -2.09 12.92 -1.45
CA THR A 31 -2.25 11.62 -0.80
C THR A 31 -1.31 10.64 -1.50
N ALA A 32 -0.01 10.78 -1.22
CA ALA A 32 0.88 9.62 -1.33
C ALA A 32 0.47 8.65 -0.20
N PRO A 33 0.27 7.34 -0.47
CA PRO A 33 0.13 6.39 0.62
C PRO A 33 1.47 6.36 1.37
N THR A 34 1.44 6.14 2.68
CA THR A 34 2.57 6.26 3.64
C THR A 34 2.82 7.67 4.19
N GLN A 35 1.81 8.29 4.82
CA GLN A 35 2.13 9.14 5.97
C GLN A 35 1.74 8.40 7.23
N SER A 36 2.69 7.60 7.73
CA SER A 36 2.75 7.27 9.16
C SER A 36 2.44 8.56 9.91
N GLN A 37 1.41 8.57 10.76
CA GLN A 37 0.85 9.79 11.36
C GLN A 37 1.76 10.44 12.43
N ASP A 38 3.05 10.17 12.35
CA ASP A 38 4.11 10.66 13.18
C ASP A 38 5.40 10.64 12.37
N ALA A 39 6.00 11.82 12.17
CA ALA A 39 7.41 11.94 11.78
C ALA A 39 8.30 11.44 12.94
N GLY A 40 8.17 10.16 13.28
CA GLY A 40 8.87 9.49 14.36
C GLY A 40 10.31 9.18 13.99
N VAL A 41 11.07 8.68 14.96
CA VAL A 41 12.50 8.32 14.76
C VAL A 41 12.71 7.24 13.70
N HIS A 42 11.65 6.54 13.29
CA HIS A 42 11.65 5.47 12.29
C HIS A 42 11.35 5.95 10.86
N GLN A 43 10.82 7.16 10.67
CA GLN A 43 10.41 7.65 9.35
C GLN A 43 11.54 7.55 8.30
N PRO A 44 12.80 7.92 8.59
CA PRO A 44 13.87 7.77 7.60
C PRO A 44 14.13 6.32 7.18
N ALA A 45 13.87 5.34 8.05
CA ALA A 45 14.01 3.93 7.72
C ALA A 45 12.81 3.43 6.89
N ILE A 46 11.61 3.90 7.19
CA ILE A 46 10.39 3.61 6.41
C ILE A 46 10.55 4.20 5.00
N ASP A 47 10.96 5.46 4.88
CA ASP A 47 11.22 6.12 3.60
C ASP A 47 12.27 5.33 2.78
N ALA A 48 13.31 4.80 3.42
CA ALA A 48 14.31 4.00 2.74
C ALA A 48 13.76 2.67 2.20
N LEU A 49 12.75 2.08 2.85
CA LEU A 49 12.05 0.88 2.37
C LEU A 49 11.04 1.20 1.26
N VAL A 50 10.45 2.38 1.27
CA VAL A 50 9.62 2.86 0.15
C VAL A 50 10.51 3.17 -1.07
N ASP A 51 11.64 3.84 -0.87
CA ASP A 51 12.62 4.11 -1.93
C ASP A 51 13.22 2.81 -2.51
N PHE A 52 13.25 1.72 -1.73
CA PHE A 52 13.67 0.41 -2.23
C PHE A 52 12.78 -0.09 -3.37
N GLU A 53 11.47 0.19 -3.34
CA GLU A 53 10.55 -0.12 -4.45
C GLU A 53 10.99 0.61 -5.72
N PHE A 54 11.34 1.89 -5.60
CA PHE A 54 11.78 2.68 -6.76
C PHE A 54 13.04 2.08 -7.41
N PHE A 55 13.97 1.54 -6.63
CA PHE A 55 15.22 0.97 -7.14
C PHE A 55 15.12 -0.49 -7.60
N THR A 56 14.27 -1.29 -6.95
CA THR A 56 14.19 -2.74 -7.16
C THR A 56 12.94 -3.21 -7.88
N GLY A 57 11.91 -2.36 -7.93
CA GLY A 57 10.57 -2.71 -8.41
C GLY A 57 9.77 -3.59 -7.43
N VAL A 58 10.22 -3.73 -6.18
CA VAL A 58 9.56 -4.54 -5.15
C VAL A 58 9.02 -3.66 -4.04
N ASP A 59 7.71 -3.65 -3.89
CA ASP A 59 7.03 -3.07 -2.74
C ASP A 59 7.13 -4.05 -1.56
N VAL A 60 7.90 -3.66 -0.54
CA VAL A 60 8.13 -4.47 0.67
C VAL A 60 6.82 -4.67 1.44
N PHE A 61 5.96 -3.66 1.48
CA PHE A 61 4.76 -3.64 2.33
C PHE A 61 3.49 -4.11 1.63
N SER A 62 3.54 -4.39 0.32
CA SER A 62 2.37 -4.82 -0.46
C SER A 62 1.62 -6.00 0.16
N GLY A 63 0.35 -5.78 0.51
CA GLY A 63 -0.52 -6.81 1.09
C GLY A 63 -0.24 -7.13 2.56
N THR A 64 0.52 -6.27 3.23
CA THR A 64 0.80 -6.31 4.68
C THR A 64 0.32 -5.00 5.32
N GLY A 65 0.56 -4.79 6.61
CA GLY A 65 0.02 -3.67 7.38
C GLY A 65 -1.32 -4.00 8.01
N CYS A 66 -1.94 -3.00 8.64
CA CYS A 66 -3.26 -3.19 9.26
C CYS A 66 -4.41 -2.75 8.34
N ALA A 67 -5.60 -3.31 8.61
CA ALA A 67 -6.86 -2.98 7.93
C ALA A 67 -6.86 -3.14 6.39
N ASP A 68 -6.17 -4.18 5.89
CA ASP A 68 -6.02 -4.47 4.46
C ASP A 68 -5.39 -3.30 3.67
N SER A 69 -4.53 -2.53 4.34
CA SER A 69 -3.80 -1.40 3.76
C SER A 69 -2.31 -1.56 4.01
N ASP A 70 -1.48 -1.07 3.09
CA ASP A 70 -0.02 -1.02 3.25
C ASP A 70 0.42 0.05 4.29
N GLU A 71 -0.43 0.38 5.26
CA GLU A 71 -0.18 1.32 6.36
C GLU A 71 0.44 0.58 7.55
N LEU A 72 1.56 1.11 8.06
CA LEU A 72 2.23 0.60 9.24
C LEU A 72 1.52 1.06 10.51
N CYS A 73 1.28 0.13 11.43
CA CYS A 73 0.46 0.35 12.61
C CYS A 73 1.32 0.19 13.87
N PRO A 74 2.01 1.25 14.33
CA PRO A 74 3.09 1.16 15.33
C PRO A 74 2.65 0.74 16.73
N ASN A 75 1.34 0.67 16.97
CA ASN A 75 0.76 0.24 18.25
C ASN A 75 0.10 -1.14 18.15
N GLU A 76 0.18 -1.78 16.99
CA GLU A 76 -0.29 -3.15 16.79
C GLU A 76 0.91 -4.09 16.79
N ASP A 77 0.65 -5.33 17.22
CA ASP A 77 1.67 -6.37 17.19
C ASP A 77 1.99 -6.72 15.74
N LEU A 78 3.28 -6.88 15.44
CA LEU A 78 3.75 -7.34 14.13
C LEU A 78 3.77 -8.88 14.15
N PRO A 79 2.94 -9.58 13.36
CA PRO A 79 2.96 -11.04 13.34
C PRO A 79 4.19 -11.57 12.58
N ARG A 80 4.63 -12.78 12.93
CA ARG A 80 5.78 -13.45 12.31
C ARG A 80 5.62 -13.65 10.81
N TRP A 81 4.41 -13.94 10.32
CA TRP A 81 4.17 -14.11 8.89
C TRP A 81 4.43 -12.83 8.09
N GLU A 82 4.11 -11.68 8.65
CA GLU A 82 4.29 -10.38 8.00
C GLU A 82 5.77 -10.00 7.93
N MET A 83 6.51 -10.19 9.03
CA MET A 83 7.96 -10.05 9.03
C MET A 83 8.63 -10.98 8.03
N ALA A 84 8.12 -12.21 7.85
CA ALA A 84 8.66 -13.12 6.85
C ALA A 84 8.51 -12.58 5.42
N VAL A 85 7.36 -11.98 5.11
CA VAL A 85 7.11 -11.32 3.82
C VAL A 85 8.14 -10.20 3.59
N TRP A 86 8.30 -9.31 4.57
CA TRP A 86 9.21 -8.16 4.45
C TRP A 86 10.67 -8.60 4.28
N LEU A 87 11.14 -9.55 5.10
CA LEU A 87 12.53 -10.00 5.05
C LEU A 87 12.86 -10.68 3.72
N VAL A 88 11.98 -11.53 3.18
CA VAL A 88 12.24 -12.18 1.88
C VAL A 88 12.28 -11.15 0.76
N ARG A 89 11.33 -10.19 0.74
CA ARG A 89 11.34 -9.13 -0.28
C ARG A 89 12.62 -8.28 -0.24
N ILE A 90 13.14 -8.01 0.96
CA ILE A 90 14.42 -7.29 1.13
C ILE A 90 15.61 -8.14 0.68
N LEU A 91 15.67 -9.41 1.09
CA LEU A 91 16.80 -10.31 0.86
C LEU A 91 16.89 -10.77 -0.60
N ASP A 92 15.78 -11.21 -1.18
CA ASP A 92 15.73 -11.79 -2.52
C ASP A 92 15.35 -10.77 -3.60
N ARG A 93 14.78 -9.60 -3.22
CA ARG A 93 14.25 -8.60 -4.17
C ARG A 93 13.20 -9.20 -5.10
N ALA A 94 12.38 -10.11 -4.57
CA ALA A 94 11.23 -10.71 -5.23
C ALA A 94 10.36 -11.43 -4.19
N ASP A 95 9.12 -11.74 -4.56
CA ASP A 95 8.35 -12.77 -3.86
C ASP A 95 8.86 -14.16 -4.28
N PRO A 96 8.94 -15.12 -3.34
CA PRO A 96 9.34 -16.48 -3.63
C PRO A 96 8.28 -17.21 -4.46
N PRO A 97 8.66 -18.25 -5.23
CA PRO A 97 7.69 -19.05 -5.98
C PRO A 97 6.72 -19.75 -5.02
N THR A 98 5.47 -19.92 -5.45
CA THR A 98 4.46 -20.60 -4.64
C THR A 98 4.89 -22.02 -4.26
N THR A 99 4.59 -22.43 -3.04
CA THR A 99 4.87 -23.76 -2.52
C THR A 99 3.58 -24.57 -2.49
N GLY A 100 3.65 -25.86 -2.84
CA GLY A 100 2.50 -26.78 -2.75
C GLY A 100 2.41 -27.51 -1.42
N SER A 101 3.34 -27.21 -0.50
CA SER A 101 3.56 -27.89 0.76
C SER A 101 4.33 -26.96 1.71
N SER A 102 4.17 -27.17 3.01
CA SER A 102 4.95 -26.51 4.06
C SER A 102 5.68 -27.52 4.92
N GLN A 103 6.88 -27.17 5.39
CA GLN A 103 7.61 -27.96 6.39
C GLN A 103 7.09 -27.70 7.82
N PHE A 104 6.37 -26.60 8.02
CA PHE A 104 5.79 -26.21 9.30
C PHE A 104 4.39 -26.80 9.45
N ALA A 105 4.10 -27.39 10.61
CA ALA A 105 2.85 -28.09 10.87
C ALA A 105 1.63 -27.16 11.00
N ASP A 106 1.87 -25.88 11.26
CA ASP A 106 0.89 -24.83 11.51
C ASP A 106 0.76 -23.82 10.36
N VAL A 107 1.39 -24.09 9.21
CA VAL A 107 1.31 -23.25 8.02
C VAL A 107 0.46 -23.94 6.96
N ASP A 108 -0.62 -23.28 6.55
CA ASP A 108 -1.41 -23.69 5.40
C ASP A 108 -0.62 -23.37 4.11
N PRO A 109 -0.24 -24.37 3.28
CA PRO A 109 0.50 -24.11 2.04
C PRO A 109 -0.27 -23.27 1.01
N SER A 110 -1.58 -23.11 1.19
CA SER A 110 -2.40 -22.25 0.34
C SER A 110 -2.43 -20.78 0.78
N ALA A 111 -1.91 -20.47 1.98
CA ALA A 111 -1.75 -19.09 2.42
C ALA A 111 -0.72 -18.36 1.53
N TRP A 112 -1.07 -17.16 1.07
CA TRP A 112 -0.27 -16.40 0.10
C TRP A 112 1.14 -16.06 0.61
N TRP A 113 1.29 -15.90 1.93
CA TRP A 113 2.55 -15.60 2.61
C TRP A 113 3.37 -16.86 2.96
N SER A 114 2.78 -18.06 2.88
CA SER A 114 3.47 -19.30 3.25
C SER A 114 4.80 -19.53 2.50
N PRO A 115 4.94 -19.17 1.20
CA PRO A 115 6.21 -19.29 0.51
C PRO A 115 7.33 -18.44 1.13
N HIS A 116 7.01 -17.32 1.79
CA HIS A 116 7.98 -16.46 2.46
C HIS A 116 8.53 -17.10 3.74
N ALA A 117 7.69 -17.78 4.51
CA ALA A 117 8.12 -18.54 5.68
C ALA A 117 9.06 -19.70 5.28
N GLU A 118 8.69 -20.47 4.26
CA GLU A 118 9.55 -21.53 3.70
C GLU A 118 10.89 -20.97 3.23
N ARG A 119 10.84 -19.84 2.50
CA ARG A 119 12.04 -19.21 1.95
C ARG A 119 13.00 -18.72 3.05
N LEU A 120 12.49 -18.15 4.14
CA LEU A 120 13.34 -17.78 5.27
C LEU A 120 13.98 -19.00 5.95
N ALA A 121 13.26 -20.12 6.01
CA ALA A 121 13.81 -21.36 6.55
C ALA A 121 14.92 -21.93 5.64
N GLU A 122 14.73 -21.90 4.32
CA GLU A 122 15.77 -22.27 3.34
C GLU A 122 17.03 -21.40 3.46
N LEU A 123 16.85 -20.11 3.74
CA LEU A 123 17.95 -19.16 3.97
C LEU A 123 18.61 -19.34 5.36
N GLY A 124 18.05 -20.17 6.24
CA GLY A 124 18.55 -20.37 7.60
C GLY A 124 18.34 -19.15 8.52
N VAL A 125 17.39 -18.28 8.20
CA VAL A 125 17.06 -17.09 9.00
C VAL A 125 16.14 -17.44 10.18
N ILE A 126 15.28 -18.45 10.00
CA ILE A 126 14.34 -18.92 11.02
C ILE A 126 14.49 -20.43 11.25
N GLU A 127 14.30 -20.85 12.50
CA GLU A 127 14.27 -22.28 12.91
C GLU A 127 12.85 -22.77 13.27
N GLY A 128 11.88 -21.86 13.36
CA GLY A 128 10.54 -22.14 13.91
C GLY A 128 10.41 -21.71 15.38
N CYS A 129 9.18 -21.76 15.90
CA CYS A 129 8.85 -21.52 17.31
C CYS A 129 8.81 -22.82 18.13
N GLU A 130 8.55 -23.97 17.48
CA GLU A 130 8.54 -25.30 18.08
C GLU A 130 9.28 -26.28 17.16
N THR A 131 9.79 -27.37 17.74
CA THR A 131 10.63 -28.34 17.01
C THR A 131 10.01 -29.73 16.85
N ASP A 132 8.93 -30.03 17.57
CA ASP A 132 8.26 -31.35 17.52
C ASP A 132 6.75 -31.23 17.88
N PRO A 133 5.87 -31.03 16.89
CA PRO A 133 6.17 -30.83 15.47
C PRO A 133 6.88 -29.49 15.22
N LEU A 134 7.55 -29.38 14.07
CA LEU A 134 8.14 -28.11 13.63
C LEU A 134 7.02 -27.11 13.33
N SER A 135 7.01 -25.97 14.01
CA SER A 135 5.96 -24.93 13.87
C SER A 135 6.59 -23.56 13.59
N PHE A 136 5.92 -22.71 12.80
CA PHE A 136 6.37 -21.35 12.47
C PHE A 136 5.81 -20.30 13.43
N CYS A 137 4.60 -20.55 13.96
CA CYS A 137 3.74 -19.65 14.74
C CYS A 137 3.44 -18.35 13.99
N PRO A 138 2.69 -18.39 12.86
CA PRO A 138 2.54 -17.23 11.99
C PRO A 138 1.97 -15.99 12.69
N ASP A 139 1.02 -16.18 13.60
CA ASP A 139 0.29 -15.11 14.29
C ASP A 139 0.96 -14.67 15.61
N ASP A 140 2.06 -15.30 16.01
CA ASP A 140 2.77 -14.87 17.22
C ASP A 140 3.39 -13.49 16.98
N PRO A 141 3.32 -12.58 17.98
CA PRO A 141 3.97 -11.28 17.90
C PRO A 141 5.50 -11.41 17.96
N ILE A 142 6.22 -10.50 17.30
CA ILE A 142 7.69 -10.36 17.41
C ILE A 142 8.12 -9.10 18.15
#